data_AF-V5RIU3-F1
#
_entry.id   AF-V5RIU3-F1
#
_cell.length_a   1.000
_cell.length_b   1.000
_cell.length_c   1.000
_cell.angle_alpha   90.00
_cell.angle_beta   90.00
_cell.angle_gamma   90.00
#
_symmetry.space_group_name_H-M   'P 1'
#
loop_
_entity.id
_entity.type
_entity.pdbx_description
1 polymer ?
#
loop_
_entity_poly.entity_id
_entity_poly.type
_entity_poly.pdbx_seq_one_letter_code
_entity_poly.pdbx_strand_id
1 'polypeptide(L)'
;MNDFKKNKLYNYQPSNLNDHKMPKLEKDIVVSNNINKESKNEHNSEEVVSNKLDNSKAKELIANIKKQAELSHEQSDNNPEQSKLVMPDPNSNDRLIKYGSYKVAYEAKVPDYRNSQKIVKDSKKEARENLQKKDIDVIVNTFKHKVIKINKTEVVIKNNKYGFEFYKNSFDRRWWVTAIVFDEIWNPKKEAYLSLWSGNAFVGYGENTLDEVISRAHTLTTSGRTGNIVWRDFVISWNEQNNRFLAGDKPTQFTFKEYQKIIKWWDANKIRIHVKQEKIKDYEDLMNETKLKKAKGEFVSPMVAIQAKLLDPPRKAKYIFGYPVKKKDYKGKDYANPENKLYEIGFAFNE
;
A
#
# COMPACT_ATOMS: atom_id res chain seq x y z
N MET A 1 21.94 32.23 32.50
CA MET A 1 20.56 32.49 32.02
C MET A 1 20.67 33.17 30.67
N ASN A 2 19.96 32.68 29.65
CA ASN A 2 19.78 33.34 28.36
C ASN A 2 18.47 32.81 27.77
N ASP A 3 17.50 33.70 27.59
CA ASP A 3 16.12 33.32 27.31
C ASP A 3 15.84 33.01 25.83
N PHE A 4 14.97 32.02 25.62
CA PHE A 4 14.46 31.64 24.30
C PHE A 4 13.54 32.73 23.72
N LYS A 5 13.96 33.37 22.63
CA LYS A 5 13.07 34.24 21.82
C LYS A 5 12.01 33.39 21.12
N LYS A 6 10.74 33.55 21.52
CA LYS A 6 9.59 32.89 20.88
C LYS A 6 9.35 33.39 19.44
N ASN A 7 8.86 32.49 18.58
CA ASN A 7 8.64 32.71 17.15
C ASN A 7 7.59 33.80 16.84
N LYS A 8 7.98 34.79 16.02
CA LYS A 8 7.07 35.83 15.46
C LYS A 8 6.27 35.34 14.24
N LEU A 9 5.59 34.20 14.34
CA LEU A 9 4.89 33.56 13.21
C LEU A 9 3.34 33.66 13.26
N TYR A 10 2.77 34.27 14.30
CA TYR A 10 1.31 34.25 14.54
C TYR A 10 0.66 35.62 14.82
N ASN A 11 1.28 36.72 14.39
CA ASN A 11 0.69 38.07 14.49
C ASN A 11 0.22 38.57 13.11
N TYR A 12 -0.74 37.86 12.50
CA TYR A 12 -1.53 38.39 11.39
C TYR A 12 -2.85 38.96 11.94
N GLN A 13 -2.99 40.27 11.92
CA GLN A 13 -4.29 40.93 12.10
C GLN A 13 -4.83 41.33 10.73
N PRO A 14 -6.04 40.88 10.32
CA PRO A 14 -6.69 41.40 9.13
C PRO A 14 -6.94 42.90 9.26
N SER A 15 -6.63 43.67 8.21
CA SER A 15 -6.76 45.15 8.22
C SER A 15 -8.21 45.66 8.15
N ASN A 16 -9.20 44.76 8.05
CA ASN A 16 -10.61 45.09 8.10
C ASN A 16 -11.40 43.91 8.72
N LEU A 17 -12.17 44.14 9.78
CA LEU A 17 -12.95 43.08 10.45
C LEU A 17 -14.22 42.68 9.67
N ASN A 18 -14.68 43.50 8.73
CA ASN A 18 -15.94 43.32 8.01
C ASN A 18 -15.73 43.00 6.51
N ASP A 19 -14.78 42.14 6.16
CA ASP A 19 -14.64 41.65 4.78
C ASP A 19 -15.73 40.60 4.46
N HIS A 20 -16.62 40.92 3.52
CA HIS A 20 -17.68 40.03 3.03
C HIS A 20 -17.15 38.75 2.34
N LYS A 21 -15.86 38.66 2.01
CA LYS A 21 -15.23 37.45 1.46
C LYS A 21 -14.71 36.48 2.51
N MET A 22 -14.81 36.79 3.80
CA MET A 22 -14.33 35.90 4.86
C MET A 22 -15.33 34.74 5.10
N PRO A 23 -14.92 33.46 4.97
CA PRO A 23 -15.82 32.33 5.20
C PRO A 23 -16.21 32.24 6.68
N LYS A 24 -17.52 32.30 6.96
CA LYS A 24 -18.05 32.16 8.31
C LYS A 24 -18.07 30.68 8.71
N LEU A 25 -17.40 30.35 9.81
CA LEU A 25 -17.54 29.07 10.49
C LEU A 25 -18.76 29.13 11.42
N GLU A 26 -19.92 28.72 10.91
CA GLU A 26 -21.11 28.51 11.74
C GLU A 26 -20.86 27.30 12.66
N LYS A 27 -21.06 27.51 13.97
CA LYS A 27 -20.82 26.51 15.02
C LYS A 27 -22.15 26.05 15.62
N ASP A 28 -22.75 25.04 15.02
CA ASP A 28 -23.84 24.32 15.66
C ASP A 28 -23.30 23.09 16.40
N ILE A 29 -23.06 23.27 17.70
CA ILE A 29 -22.95 22.18 18.67
C ILE A 29 -24.15 22.31 19.61
N VAL A 30 -25.12 21.42 19.48
CA VAL A 30 -26.08 21.12 20.55
C VAL A 30 -26.13 19.61 20.73
N VAL A 31 -25.72 19.16 21.91
CA VAL A 31 -25.90 17.79 22.39
C VAL A 31 -26.88 17.83 23.56
N SER A 32 -28.04 17.18 23.42
CA SER A 32 -28.90 16.82 24.56
C SER A 32 -29.91 15.74 24.16
N ASN A 33 -30.03 14.70 24.97
CA ASN A 33 -30.95 13.56 24.77
C ASN A 33 -32.35 13.81 25.38
N ASN A 34 -33.36 13.22 24.75
CA ASN A 34 -34.66 12.74 25.27
C ASN A 34 -35.59 13.72 26.04
N ILE A 35 -36.84 13.85 25.58
CA ILE A 35 -38.08 13.25 26.15
C ILE A 35 -39.32 13.87 25.44
N ASN A 36 -40.37 13.07 25.22
CA ASN A 36 -41.65 13.48 24.61
C ASN A 36 -42.42 14.53 25.44
N LYS A 37 -43.04 15.53 24.79
CA LYS A 37 -44.52 15.67 24.71
C LYS A 37 -45.02 16.96 24.01
N GLU A 38 -45.98 16.74 23.09
CA GLU A 38 -47.24 17.48 22.90
C GLU A 38 -47.30 19.02 22.99
N SER A 39 -47.33 19.63 21.80
CA SER A 39 -48.38 20.54 21.27
C SER A 39 -48.90 21.75 22.09
N LYS A 40 -48.77 22.94 21.47
CA LYS A 40 -49.90 23.74 20.92
C LYS A 40 -49.42 25.04 20.22
N ASN A 41 -49.98 25.29 19.03
CA ASN A 41 -50.63 26.51 18.51
C ASN A 41 -49.94 27.91 18.69
N GLU A 42 -50.09 28.89 17.80
CA GLU A 42 -51.17 29.11 16.81
C GLU A 42 -50.78 30.10 15.67
N HIS A 43 -51.37 29.93 14.47
CA HIS A 43 -51.82 30.90 13.43
C HIS A 43 -50.99 32.16 13.01
N ASN A 44 -51.09 32.72 11.78
CA ASN A 44 -52.12 32.77 10.71
C ASN A 44 -51.45 33.01 9.32
N SER A 45 -52.07 32.98 8.13
CA SER A 45 -53.45 32.68 7.67
C SER A 45 -53.53 32.41 6.13
N GLU A 46 -54.70 31.91 5.68
CA GLU A 46 -55.20 31.66 4.29
C GLU A 46 -54.58 30.45 3.53
N GLU A 47 -55.27 29.70 2.64
CA GLU A 47 -56.71 29.37 2.40
C GLU A 47 -56.78 27.98 1.67
N VAL A 48 -57.72 27.04 1.93
CA VAL A 48 -59.11 26.83 1.42
C VAL A 48 -59.15 26.46 -0.09
N VAL A 49 -59.68 25.32 -0.60
CA VAL A 49 -60.84 24.45 -0.27
C VAL A 49 -60.52 22.92 -0.35
N SER A 50 -61.36 22.11 0.32
CA SER A 50 -61.38 20.65 0.42
C SER A 50 -61.31 19.78 -0.85
N ASN A 51 -60.71 18.58 -0.70
CA ASN A 51 -61.25 17.35 -1.29
C ASN A 51 -61.06 16.16 -0.32
N LYS A 52 -62.04 15.23 -0.28
CA LYS A 52 -62.06 14.11 0.68
C LYS A 52 -60.91 13.14 0.38
N LEU A 53 -60.05 12.88 1.37
CA LEU A 53 -58.93 11.94 1.25
C LEU A 53 -59.42 10.50 1.36
N ASP A 54 -59.34 9.78 0.24
CA ASP A 54 -59.78 8.39 0.12
C ASP A 54 -58.72 7.43 0.69
N ASN A 55 -59.05 6.77 1.82
CA ASN A 55 -58.15 5.90 2.57
C ASN A 55 -57.89 4.52 1.92
N SER A 56 -58.39 4.30 0.69
CA SER A 56 -58.22 3.09 -0.11
C SER A 56 -56.74 2.78 -0.40
N LYS A 57 -56.00 3.75 -0.96
CA LYS A 57 -54.60 3.59 -1.40
C LYS A 57 -53.63 3.25 -0.26
N ALA A 58 -53.85 3.80 0.94
CA ALA A 58 -53.04 3.48 2.11
C ALA A 58 -53.23 2.03 2.57
N LYS A 59 -54.46 1.50 2.46
CA LYS A 59 -54.75 0.09 2.78
C LYS A 59 -54.15 -0.87 1.75
N GLU A 60 -54.16 -0.53 0.46
CA GLU A 60 -53.47 -1.32 -0.58
C GLU A 60 -51.95 -1.35 -0.38
N LEU A 61 -51.33 -0.21 -0.04
CA LEU A 61 -49.90 -0.15 0.30
C LEU A 61 -49.55 -1.05 1.50
N ILE A 62 -50.33 -0.98 2.58
CA ILE A 62 -50.11 -1.82 3.77
C ILE A 62 -50.34 -3.30 3.46
N ALA A 63 -51.33 -3.65 2.62
CA ALA A 63 -51.57 -5.02 2.18
C ALA A 63 -50.43 -5.58 1.30
N ASN A 64 -49.89 -4.77 0.39
CA ASN A 64 -48.75 -5.15 -0.45
C ASN A 64 -47.46 -5.30 0.36
N ILE A 65 -47.22 -4.44 1.35
CA ILE A 65 -46.08 -4.56 2.27
C ILE A 65 -46.19 -5.85 3.11
N LYS A 66 -47.39 -6.21 3.60
CA LYS A 66 -47.61 -7.49 4.30
C LYS A 66 -47.35 -8.70 3.40
N LYS A 67 -47.89 -8.70 2.18
CA LYS A 67 -47.63 -9.78 1.20
C LYS A 67 -46.14 -9.92 0.84
N GLN A 68 -45.41 -8.81 0.71
CA GLN A 68 -43.95 -8.86 0.51
C GLN A 68 -43.22 -9.43 1.73
N ALA A 69 -43.63 -9.07 2.95
CA ALA A 69 -43.05 -9.62 4.17
C ALA A 69 -43.30 -11.13 4.31
N GLU A 70 -44.51 -11.60 4.02
CA GLU A 70 -44.89 -13.02 4.04
C GLU A 70 -44.09 -13.82 2.99
N LEU A 71 -44.02 -13.34 1.74
CA LEU A 71 -43.19 -13.94 0.68
C LEU A 71 -41.70 -13.99 1.03
N SER A 72 -41.17 -12.98 1.74
CA SER A 72 -39.78 -12.97 2.19
C SER A 72 -39.48 -13.94 3.34
N HIS A 73 -40.50 -14.39 4.09
CA HIS A 73 -40.35 -15.44 5.10
C HIS A 73 -40.42 -16.85 4.49
N GLU A 74 -41.31 -17.10 3.53
CA GLU A 74 -41.39 -18.42 2.86
C GLU A 74 -40.12 -18.74 2.05
N GLN A 75 -39.41 -17.73 1.53
CA GLN A 75 -38.14 -17.93 0.83
C GLN A 75 -36.93 -18.13 1.77
N SER A 76 -37.02 -17.78 3.06
CA SER A 76 -35.86 -17.86 3.98
C SER A 76 -35.62 -19.24 4.60
N ASP A 77 -36.63 -20.13 4.60
CA ASP A 77 -36.55 -21.41 5.33
C ASP A 77 -36.08 -22.61 4.47
N ASN A 78 -35.97 -22.46 3.14
CA ASN A 78 -35.59 -23.55 2.22
C ASN A 78 -34.22 -23.38 1.52
N ASN A 79 -33.37 -22.44 1.98
CA ASN A 79 -32.06 -22.20 1.34
C ASN A 79 -30.92 -22.10 2.40
N PRO A 80 -30.00 -23.07 2.51
CA PRO A 80 -28.99 -23.11 3.57
C PRO A 80 -27.82 -22.12 3.38
N GLU A 81 -27.72 -21.43 2.23
CA GLU A 81 -26.58 -20.56 1.89
C GLU A 81 -26.85 -19.05 1.97
N GLN A 82 -28.03 -18.61 2.41
CA GLN A 82 -28.21 -17.19 2.76
C GLN A 82 -27.63 -16.92 4.14
N SER A 83 -26.57 -16.10 4.19
CA SER A 83 -25.95 -15.68 5.45
C SER A 83 -26.96 -14.93 6.32
N LYS A 84 -27.53 -15.60 7.32
CA LYS A 84 -28.26 -14.93 8.40
C LYS A 84 -27.36 -13.83 8.95
N LEU A 85 -27.81 -12.57 8.87
CA LEU A 85 -27.14 -11.44 9.49
C LEU A 85 -27.30 -11.56 11.01
N VAL A 86 -26.51 -12.44 11.63
CA VAL A 86 -26.47 -12.62 13.07
C VAL A 86 -25.85 -11.37 13.66
N MET A 87 -26.69 -10.48 14.20
CA MET A 87 -26.18 -9.38 15.01
C MET A 87 -25.43 -9.96 16.21
N PRO A 88 -24.23 -9.45 16.54
CA PRO A 88 -23.44 -9.99 17.65
C PRO A 88 -24.20 -9.78 18.96
N ASP A 89 -24.59 -10.89 19.60
CA ASP A 89 -25.38 -10.94 20.83
C ASP A 89 -24.95 -9.85 21.84
N PRO A 90 -25.87 -8.99 22.31
CA PRO A 90 -25.69 -8.03 23.41
C PRO A 90 -24.75 -8.50 24.53
N ASN A 91 -24.88 -9.76 24.93
CA ASN A 91 -24.25 -10.34 26.12
C ASN A 91 -23.08 -11.28 25.82
N SER A 92 -22.73 -11.49 24.55
CA SER A 92 -21.59 -12.32 24.15
C SER A 92 -20.27 -11.82 24.74
N ASN A 93 -19.45 -12.75 25.23
CA ASN A 93 -18.13 -12.47 25.78
C ASN A 93 -17.11 -12.02 24.72
N ASP A 94 -17.31 -12.38 23.45
CA ASP A 94 -16.38 -12.11 22.34
C ASP A 94 -16.59 -10.75 21.65
N ARG A 95 -17.35 -9.84 22.27
CA ARG A 95 -17.58 -8.50 21.72
C ARG A 95 -16.30 -7.68 21.67
N LEU A 96 -15.87 -7.29 20.45
CA LEU A 96 -14.79 -6.31 20.21
C LEU A 96 -14.95 -5.00 21.02
N ILE A 97 -16.17 -4.58 21.33
CA ILE A 97 -16.44 -3.38 22.14
C ILE A 97 -16.05 -3.58 23.63
N LYS A 98 -16.09 -4.82 24.13
CA LYS A 98 -15.55 -5.20 25.46
C LYS A 98 -14.02 -5.00 25.50
N TYR A 99 -13.33 -5.17 24.37
CA TYR A 99 -11.90 -4.87 24.21
C TYR A 99 -11.60 -3.39 23.93
N GLY A 100 -12.56 -2.62 23.38
CA GLY A 100 -12.46 -1.15 23.30
C GLY A 100 -12.54 -0.46 24.67
N SER A 101 -13.28 -1.06 25.62
CA SER A 101 -13.38 -0.61 27.01
C SER A 101 -12.47 -1.43 27.93
N TYR A 102 -11.15 -1.36 27.71
CA TYR A 102 -10.14 -2.05 28.52
C TYR A 102 -9.98 -1.44 29.94
N LYS A 103 -11.07 -1.35 30.72
CA LYS A 103 -11.02 -1.38 32.20
C LYS A 103 -10.85 -2.82 32.70
N VAL A 104 -9.83 -3.52 32.16
CA VAL A 104 -9.13 -4.49 33.01
C VAL A 104 -8.59 -3.68 34.18
N ALA A 105 -8.81 -4.16 35.41
CA ALA A 105 -8.44 -3.45 36.63
C ALA A 105 -7.05 -2.84 36.48
N TYR A 106 -6.98 -1.50 36.52
CA TYR A 106 -5.76 -0.73 36.22
C TYR A 106 -4.63 -1.01 37.24
N GLU A 107 -4.93 -1.77 38.28
CA GLU A 107 -4.05 -2.24 39.34
C GLU A 107 -3.38 -3.58 38.97
N ALA A 108 -4.06 -4.46 38.21
CA ALA A 108 -3.61 -5.83 37.94
C ALA A 108 -2.55 -5.95 36.80
N LYS A 109 -2.30 -4.88 36.04
CA LYS A 109 -1.28 -4.85 34.97
C LYS A 109 -0.29 -3.68 35.06
N VAL A 110 -0.28 -2.94 36.18
CA VAL A 110 0.57 -1.72 36.34
C VAL A 110 1.62 -1.82 37.48
N PRO A 111 2.40 -2.93 37.62
CA PRO A 111 3.67 -2.86 38.35
C PRO A 111 4.80 -2.27 37.48
N ASP A 112 4.79 -2.51 36.17
CA ASP A 112 5.93 -2.23 35.30
C ASP A 112 6.04 -0.78 34.80
N TYR A 113 4.91 -0.11 34.54
CA TYR A 113 4.92 1.30 34.09
C TYR A 113 5.30 2.32 35.16
N ARG A 114 5.25 1.95 36.45
CA ARG A 114 5.71 2.83 37.55
C ARG A 114 7.21 2.71 37.82
N ASN A 115 7.84 1.66 37.32
CA ASN A 115 9.23 1.35 37.64
C ASN A 115 10.14 1.99 36.56
N SER A 116 10.38 3.29 36.70
CA SER A 116 11.18 4.08 35.74
C SER A 116 12.56 3.49 35.48
N GLN A 117 13.18 2.84 36.47
CA GLN A 117 14.42 2.09 36.29
C GLN A 117 14.27 0.85 35.41
N LYS A 118 13.12 0.17 35.45
CA LYS A 118 12.81 -0.97 34.57
C LYS A 118 12.58 -0.47 33.14
N ILE A 119 11.79 0.61 32.96
CA ILE A 119 11.60 1.27 31.67
C ILE A 119 12.94 1.72 31.06
N VAL A 120 13.83 2.34 31.85
CA VAL A 120 15.16 2.77 31.39
C VAL A 120 16.13 1.59 31.15
N LYS A 121 15.92 0.44 31.79
CA LYS A 121 16.67 -0.80 31.49
C LYS A 121 16.14 -1.49 30.23
N ASP A 122 14.82 -1.50 30.03
CA ASP A 122 14.18 -2.13 28.88
C ASP A 122 14.29 -1.25 27.62
N SER A 123 14.32 0.08 27.75
CA SER A 123 14.69 1.01 26.66
C SER A 123 16.18 0.94 26.28
N LYS A 124 17.02 0.31 27.12
CA LYS A 124 18.42 -0.01 26.83
C LYS A 124 18.61 -1.43 26.30
N LYS A 125 17.58 -2.28 26.33
CA LYS A 125 17.61 -3.57 25.61
C LYS A 125 17.43 -3.32 24.13
N GLU A 126 18.10 -4.13 23.32
CA GLU A 126 17.83 -4.18 21.89
C GLU A 126 16.36 -4.58 21.68
N ALA A 127 15.64 -3.81 20.85
CA ALA A 127 14.22 -4.04 20.59
C ALA A 127 13.92 -5.38 19.86
N ARG A 128 14.97 -6.04 19.34
CA ARG A 128 14.88 -7.31 18.61
C ARG A 128 15.62 -8.40 19.37
N GLU A 129 15.01 -9.57 19.52
CA GLU A 129 15.66 -10.76 20.07
C GLU A 129 16.57 -11.41 19.02
N ASN A 130 17.60 -12.13 19.47
CA ASN A 130 18.37 -13.00 18.59
C ASN A 130 17.54 -14.24 18.21
N LEU A 131 17.33 -14.45 16.92
CA LEU A 131 16.57 -15.56 16.34
C LEU A 131 17.35 -16.87 16.47
N GLN A 132 16.65 -18.00 16.65
CA GLN A 132 17.33 -19.29 16.63
C GLN A 132 17.68 -19.69 15.19
N LYS A 133 18.78 -20.43 15.01
CA LYS A 133 19.17 -20.95 13.68
C LYS A 133 18.05 -21.77 13.02
N LYS A 134 17.30 -22.55 13.82
CA LYS A 134 16.14 -23.32 13.35
C LYS A 134 15.07 -22.42 12.72
N ASP A 135 14.75 -21.32 13.37
CA ASP A 135 13.73 -20.37 12.89
C ASP A 135 14.17 -19.69 11.59
N ILE A 136 15.44 -19.27 11.53
CA ILE A 136 16.08 -18.73 10.31
C ILE A 136 16.01 -19.77 9.18
N ASP A 137 16.38 -21.02 9.44
CA ASP A 137 16.34 -22.09 8.45
C ASP A 137 14.92 -22.34 7.93
N VAL A 138 13.89 -22.26 8.78
CA VAL A 138 12.48 -22.38 8.35
C VAL A 138 12.10 -21.23 7.40
N ILE A 139 12.39 -19.98 7.75
CA ILE A 139 12.11 -18.81 6.89
C ILE A 139 12.86 -18.93 5.56
N VAL A 140 14.15 -19.29 5.60
CA VAL A 140 15.00 -19.42 4.40
C VAL A 140 14.54 -20.55 3.49
N ASN A 141 14.14 -21.70 4.04
CA ASN A 141 13.62 -22.81 3.25
C ASN A 141 12.24 -22.53 2.65
N THR A 142 11.41 -21.70 3.30
CA THR A 142 10.11 -21.27 2.76
C THR A 142 10.26 -20.28 1.61
N PHE A 143 11.02 -19.19 1.80
CA PHE A 143 11.09 -18.09 0.82
C PHE A 143 12.23 -18.21 -0.20
N LYS A 144 13.26 -19.02 0.07
CA LYS A 144 14.37 -19.37 -0.83
C LYS A 144 14.98 -18.12 -1.50
N HIS A 145 14.99 -18.08 -2.83
CA HIS A 145 15.53 -16.99 -3.66
C HIS A 145 15.06 -15.58 -3.31
N LYS A 146 13.91 -15.43 -2.63
CA LYS A 146 13.39 -14.13 -2.17
C LYS A 146 14.14 -13.56 -0.97
N VAL A 147 14.84 -14.39 -0.18
CA VAL A 147 15.69 -13.92 0.92
C VAL A 147 16.79 -13.02 0.36
N ILE A 148 17.06 -11.89 1.01
CA ILE A 148 18.21 -11.01 0.72
C ILE A 148 19.20 -11.08 1.86
N LYS A 149 18.71 -10.78 3.06
CA LYS A 149 19.51 -10.54 4.26
C LYS A 149 19.20 -11.58 5.30
N ILE A 150 20.25 -12.11 5.93
CA ILE A 150 20.16 -12.96 7.10
C ILE A 150 21.07 -12.36 8.17
N ASN A 151 20.45 -11.86 9.23
CA ASN A 151 21.11 -11.37 10.42
C ASN A 151 20.75 -12.26 11.62
N LYS A 152 21.41 -12.06 12.76
CA LYS A 152 21.04 -12.77 14.00
C LYS A 152 19.69 -12.31 14.55
N THR A 153 19.24 -11.10 14.23
CA THR A 153 18.03 -10.45 14.77
C THR A 153 16.87 -10.38 13.79
N GLU A 154 17.11 -10.61 12.49
CA GLU A 154 16.15 -10.38 11.42
C GLU A 154 16.48 -11.20 10.16
N VAL A 155 15.43 -11.54 9.41
CA VAL A 155 15.55 -12.09 8.05
C VAL A 155 14.74 -11.19 7.12
N VAL A 156 15.33 -10.73 6.01
CA VAL A 156 14.65 -9.86 5.05
C VAL A 156 14.45 -10.60 3.74
N ILE A 157 13.21 -10.60 3.26
CA ILE A 157 12.83 -11.09 1.93
C ILE A 157 12.40 -9.93 1.02
N LYS A 158 12.56 -10.08 -0.28
CA LYS A 158 11.99 -9.22 -1.31
C LYS A 158 11.18 -10.06 -2.27
N ASN A 159 9.94 -9.65 -2.49
CA ASN A 159 9.05 -10.29 -3.44
C ASN A 159 9.20 -9.60 -4.80
N ASN A 160 8.79 -8.33 -4.86
CA ASN A 160 8.70 -7.50 -6.06
C ASN A 160 9.24 -6.09 -5.71
N LYS A 161 8.46 -5.00 -5.94
CA LYS A 161 8.70 -3.67 -5.32
C LYS A 161 8.89 -3.81 -3.81
N TYR A 162 7.90 -4.42 -3.15
CA TYR A 162 7.88 -4.65 -1.70
C TYR A 162 8.68 -5.88 -1.29
N GLY A 163 9.14 -5.84 -0.04
CA GLY A 163 9.61 -7.01 0.69
C GLY A 163 9.02 -7.06 2.10
N PHE A 164 9.54 -7.99 2.88
CA PHE A 164 9.11 -8.23 4.25
C PHE A 164 10.30 -8.50 5.15
N GLU A 165 10.30 -7.86 6.30
CA GLU A 165 11.29 -8.04 7.37
C GLU A 165 10.65 -8.88 8.48
N PHE A 166 11.26 -10.03 8.79
CA PHE A 166 10.89 -10.89 9.90
C PHE A 166 11.83 -10.63 11.07
N TYR A 167 11.30 -10.33 12.24
CA TYR A 167 12.07 -10.25 13.49
C TYR A 167 11.19 -10.68 14.67
N LYS A 168 11.80 -10.86 15.85
CA LYS A 168 11.07 -11.12 17.09
C LYS A 168 11.27 -9.95 18.05
N ASN A 169 10.19 -9.35 18.55
CA ASN A 169 10.25 -8.17 19.41
C ASN A 169 10.59 -8.58 20.86
N SER A 170 11.64 -8.00 21.44
CA SER A 170 12.06 -8.24 22.84
C SER A 170 11.02 -7.78 23.87
N PHE A 171 10.19 -6.79 23.53
CA PHE A 171 9.19 -6.24 24.44
C PHE A 171 7.93 -7.10 24.50
N ASP A 172 7.31 -7.37 23.34
CA ASP A 172 6.07 -8.18 23.26
C ASP A 172 6.33 -9.69 23.26
N ARG A 173 7.58 -10.13 23.04
CA ARG A 173 8.00 -11.52 22.76
C ARG A 173 7.35 -12.17 21.52
N ARG A 174 6.64 -11.37 20.72
CA ARG A 174 5.95 -11.78 19.50
C ARG A 174 6.86 -11.78 18.28
N TRP A 175 6.53 -12.66 17.34
CA TRP A 175 7.09 -12.62 15.99
C TRP A 175 6.40 -11.52 15.19
N TRP A 176 7.18 -10.74 14.45
CA TRP A 176 6.68 -9.65 13.62
C TRP A 176 7.07 -9.87 12.16
N VAL A 177 6.13 -9.60 11.26
CA VAL A 177 6.40 -9.34 9.84
C VAL A 177 6.06 -7.88 9.52
N THR A 178 7.04 -7.15 9.00
CA THR A 178 6.91 -5.75 8.60
C THR A 178 7.06 -5.64 7.10
N ALA A 179 6.13 -4.97 6.41
CA ALA A 179 6.29 -4.66 5.00
C ALA A 179 7.33 -3.55 4.80
N ILE A 180 8.19 -3.71 3.81
CA ILE A 180 9.26 -2.76 3.47
C ILE A 180 9.24 -2.38 1.99
N VAL A 181 9.70 -1.17 1.70
CA VAL A 181 9.87 -0.60 0.36
C VAL A 181 11.36 -0.48 0.07
N PHE A 182 11.78 -0.85 -1.13
CA PHE A 182 13.15 -0.68 -1.62
C PHE A 182 13.24 0.45 -2.65
N ASP A 183 14.43 1.01 -2.81
CA ASP A 183 14.75 2.01 -3.83
C ASP A 183 14.53 1.51 -5.28
N GLU A 184 14.33 2.45 -6.20
CA GLU A 184 14.18 2.17 -7.63
C GLU A 184 15.51 1.74 -8.27
N ILE A 185 15.45 0.57 -8.94
CA ILE A 185 16.55 -0.40 -9.10
C ILE A 185 17.34 -0.68 -7.81
N TRP A 186 16.71 -1.47 -6.93
CA TRP A 186 17.32 -2.05 -5.73
C TRP A 186 18.69 -2.69 -5.97
N ASN A 187 19.67 -2.33 -5.14
CA ASN A 187 21.04 -2.85 -5.18
C ASN A 187 21.25 -4.03 -4.19
N PRO A 188 21.56 -5.26 -4.63
CA PRO A 188 21.68 -6.41 -3.73
C PRO A 188 22.89 -6.40 -2.80
N LYS A 189 23.83 -5.45 -2.94
CA LYS A 189 24.95 -5.23 -2.03
C LYS A 189 24.73 -4.07 -1.05
N LYS A 190 23.72 -3.23 -1.27
CA LYS A 190 23.38 -2.08 -0.42
C LYS A 190 21.96 -2.26 0.09
N GLU A 191 21.83 -2.67 1.33
CA GLU A 191 20.55 -2.96 1.97
C GLU A 191 19.86 -1.67 2.44
N ALA A 192 19.46 -0.83 1.48
CA ALA A 192 18.60 0.32 1.70
C ALA A 192 17.13 -0.10 1.51
N TYR A 193 16.34 0.04 2.57
CA TYR A 193 14.89 -0.13 2.54
C TYR A 193 14.26 0.70 3.67
N LEU A 194 12.99 1.08 3.47
CA LEU A 194 12.18 1.83 4.43
C LEU A 194 10.97 0.98 4.83
N SER A 195 10.52 1.07 6.08
CA SER A 195 9.24 0.47 6.49
C SER A 195 8.08 1.08 5.70
N LEU A 196 7.14 0.27 5.25
CA LEU A 196 5.98 0.74 4.50
C LEU A 196 4.95 1.37 5.43
N TRP A 197 4.64 2.64 5.17
CA TRP A 197 3.54 3.38 5.76
C TRP A 197 2.43 3.58 4.73
N SER A 198 1.18 3.39 5.15
CA SER A 198 -0.03 3.54 4.34
C SER A 198 -0.88 4.66 4.95
N GLY A 199 -0.60 5.91 4.56
CA GLY A 199 -1.09 7.07 5.30
C GLY A 199 -0.43 7.10 6.69
N ASN A 200 -1.24 7.28 7.75
CA ASN A 200 -0.75 7.29 9.12
C ASN A 200 -0.59 5.88 9.74
N ALA A 201 -0.85 4.80 8.99
CA ALA A 201 -0.79 3.43 9.48
C ALA A 201 0.49 2.70 9.04
N PHE A 202 1.19 2.09 9.99
CA PHE A 202 2.32 1.19 9.75
C PHE A 202 1.81 -0.17 9.25
N VAL A 203 2.43 -0.73 8.21
CA VAL A 203 2.05 -2.03 7.64
C VAL A 203 2.93 -3.13 8.22
N GLY A 204 2.57 -3.64 9.40
CA GLY A 204 3.21 -4.78 10.04
C GLY A 204 2.31 -5.48 11.05
N TYR A 205 2.56 -6.77 11.27
CA TYR A 205 1.71 -7.66 12.07
C TYR A 205 2.57 -8.45 13.06
N GLY A 206 2.14 -8.47 14.32
CA GLY A 206 2.81 -9.20 15.41
C GLY A 206 1.97 -10.37 15.92
N GLU A 207 2.35 -11.60 15.58
CA GLU A 207 1.69 -12.85 15.98
C GLU A 207 2.50 -13.60 17.04
N ASN A 208 1.94 -14.66 17.63
CA ASN A 208 2.60 -15.36 18.74
C ASN A 208 3.61 -16.41 18.25
N THR A 209 3.34 -17.06 17.11
CA THR A 209 4.16 -18.15 16.56
C THR A 209 4.80 -17.77 15.23
N LEU A 210 5.87 -18.48 14.86
CA LEU A 210 6.56 -18.28 13.57
C LEU A 210 5.67 -18.65 12.39
N ASP A 211 4.90 -19.74 12.50
CA ASP A 211 4.07 -20.26 11.42
C ASP A 211 2.91 -19.32 11.07
N GLU A 212 2.29 -18.69 12.07
CA GLU A 212 1.30 -17.61 11.89
C GLU A 212 1.90 -16.44 11.10
N VAL A 213 3.12 -16.01 11.44
CA VAL A 213 3.82 -14.92 10.75
C VAL A 213 4.22 -15.29 9.33
N ILE A 214 4.64 -16.53 9.08
CA ILE A 214 4.91 -17.03 7.72
C ILE A 214 3.63 -17.05 6.89
N SER A 215 2.51 -17.53 7.45
CA SER A 215 1.19 -17.50 6.80
C SER A 215 0.76 -16.07 6.47
N ARG A 216 0.86 -15.16 7.45
CA ARG A 216 0.58 -13.71 7.27
C ARG A 216 1.46 -13.10 6.18
N ALA A 217 2.75 -13.44 6.14
CA ALA A 217 3.66 -12.98 5.09
C ALA A 217 3.24 -13.50 3.71
N HIS A 218 2.80 -14.77 3.60
CA HIS A 218 2.21 -15.27 2.35
C HIS A 218 0.96 -14.46 1.95
N THR A 219 0.04 -14.19 2.87
CA THR A 219 -1.13 -13.32 2.62
C THR A 219 -0.71 -11.94 2.08
N LEU A 220 0.32 -11.32 2.67
CA LEU A 220 0.84 -10.01 2.22
C LEU A 220 1.59 -10.06 0.89
N THR A 221 2.15 -11.22 0.50
CA THR A 221 2.81 -11.42 -0.81
C THR A 221 1.83 -11.67 -1.95
N THR A 222 0.56 -12.01 -1.67
CA THR A 222 -0.44 -12.34 -2.68
C THR A 222 -1.63 -11.38 -2.71
N SER A 223 -1.99 -10.79 -1.56
CA SER A 223 -3.20 -9.97 -1.39
C SER A 223 -2.92 -8.63 -0.69
N GLY A 224 -3.89 -7.72 -0.76
CA GLY A 224 -3.78 -6.39 -0.19
C GLY A 224 -2.79 -5.47 -0.91
N ARG A 225 -2.44 -4.34 -0.26
CA ARG A 225 -1.67 -3.23 -0.85
C ARG A 225 -0.24 -3.61 -1.28
N THR A 226 0.30 -4.70 -0.75
CA THR A 226 1.64 -5.23 -1.06
C THR A 226 1.63 -6.45 -2.00
N GLY A 227 0.46 -7.05 -2.23
CA GLY A 227 0.35 -8.40 -2.80
C GLY A 227 0.47 -8.45 -4.32
N ASN A 228 -0.22 -7.56 -5.04
CA ASN A 228 -0.25 -7.61 -6.50
C ASN A 228 0.16 -6.27 -7.11
N ILE A 229 1.30 -6.25 -7.79
CA ILE A 229 1.81 -5.10 -8.53
C ILE A 229 1.50 -5.35 -10.00
N VAL A 230 0.70 -4.46 -10.59
CA VAL A 230 0.42 -4.51 -12.02
C VAL A 230 1.66 -4.01 -12.76
N TRP A 231 2.43 -4.95 -13.29
CA TRP A 231 3.52 -4.67 -14.21
C TRP A 231 2.96 -4.20 -15.55
N ARG A 232 3.62 -3.20 -16.14
CA ARG A 232 3.31 -2.67 -17.46
C ARG A 232 4.13 -3.37 -18.54
N ASP A 233 5.46 -3.27 -18.41
CA ASP A 233 6.44 -3.90 -19.28
C ASP A 233 7.59 -4.45 -18.41
N PHE A 234 8.40 -5.36 -18.94
CA PHE A 234 9.66 -5.80 -18.32
C PHE A 234 10.87 -5.37 -19.15
N VAL A 235 12.04 -5.21 -18.52
CA VAL A 235 13.29 -4.98 -19.24
C VAL A 235 13.75 -6.29 -19.90
N ILE A 236 13.94 -6.23 -21.21
CA ILE A 236 14.51 -7.31 -22.03
C ILE A 236 16.01 -7.08 -22.21
N SER A 237 16.43 -5.83 -22.43
CA SER A 237 17.85 -5.45 -22.55
C SER A 237 18.03 -3.95 -22.31
N TRP A 238 19.28 -3.50 -22.19
CA TRP A 238 19.63 -2.09 -22.05
C TRP A 238 20.72 -1.71 -23.05
N ASN A 239 20.73 -0.45 -23.47
CA ASN A 239 21.74 0.13 -24.35
C ASN A 239 22.34 1.36 -23.66
N GLU A 240 23.59 1.21 -23.21
CA GLU A 240 24.35 2.23 -22.47
C GLU A 240 24.71 3.44 -23.37
N GLN A 241 24.98 3.22 -24.65
CA GLN A 241 25.36 4.28 -25.60
C GLN A 241 24.20 5.24 -25.87
N ASN A 242 23.01 4.70 -26.09
CA ASN A 242 21.80 5.47 -26.40
C ASN A 242 21.00 5.86 -25.13
N ASN A 243 21.46 5.45 -23.94
CA ASN A 243 20.76 5.57 -22.67
C ASN A 243 19.29 5.08 -22.72
N ARG A 244 19.05 3.88 -23.28
CA ARG A 244 17.69 3.31 -23.36
C ARG A 244 17.57 1.93 -22.71
N PHE A 245 16.45 1.70 -22.02
CA PHE A 245 15.92 0.35 -21.78
C PHE A 245 15.08 -0.09 -22.97
N LEU A 246 15.21 -1.36 -23.33
CA LEU A 246 14.32 -2.07 -24.25
C LEU A 246 13.35 -2.91 -23.43
N ALA A 247 12.05 -2.64 -23.59
CA ALA A 247 10.98 -3.17 -22.78
C ALA A 247 10.00 -4.02 -23.60
N GLY A 248 9.41 -5.04 -22.97
CA GLY A 248 8.34 -5.86 -23.57
C GLY A 248 7.72 -6.83 -22.57
N ASP A 249 6.81 -7.66 -23.06
CA ASP A 249 5.87 -8.43 -22.22
C ASP A 249 6.53 -9.57 -21.43
N LYS A 250 7.67 -10.08 -21.90
CA LYS A 250 8.35 -11.24 -21.31
C LYS A 250 9.57 -10.79 -20.49
N PRO A 251 9.63 -11.08 -19.17
CA PRO A 251 10.78 -10.72 -18.36
C PRO A 251 12.02 -11.48 -18.82
N THR A 252 13.14 -10.77 -18.94
CA THR A 252 14.46 -11.36 -19.17
C THR A 252 15.22 -11.46 -17.85
N GLN A 253 15.90 -12.59 -17.66
CA GLN A 253 16.59 -12.91 -16.41
C GLN A 253 18.07 -12.55 -16.51
N PHE A 254 18.49 -11.54 -15.76
CA PHE A 254 19.86 -11.06 -15.71
C PHE A 254 20.66 -11.81 -14.64
N THR A 255 21.93 -12.09 -14.94
CA THR A 255 22.89 -12.55 -13.93
C THR A 255 23.25 -11.39 -12.99
N PHE A 256 23.75 -11.71 -11.79
CA PHE A 256 24.21 -10.69 -10.83
C PHE A 256 25.27 -9.72 -11.40
N LYS A 257 26.15 -10.19 -12.27
CA LYS A 257 27.20 -9.35 -12.90
C LYS A 257 26.62 -8.36 -13.90
N GLU A 258 25.60 -8.75 -14.65
CA GLU A 258 24.86 -7.86 -15.56
C GLU A 258 24.00 -6.88 -14.78
N TYR A 259 23.25 -7.37 -13.79
CA TYR A 259 22.40 -6.55 -12.94
C TYR A 259 23.20 -5.44 -12.21
N GLN A 260 24.43 -5.73 -11.75
CA GLN A 260 25.34 -4.70 -11.21
C GLN A 260 25.75 -3.62 -12.22
N LYS A 261 25.90 -3.96 -13.52
CA LYS A 261 26.17 -2.95 -14.56
C LYS A 261 24.96 -2.04 -14.72
N ILE A 262 23.77 -2.63 -14.82
CA ILE A 262 22.50 -1.89 -14.92
C ILE A 262 22.33 -0.92 -13.74
N ILE A 263 22.55 -1.37 -12.50
CA ILE A 263 22.49 -0.51 -11.30
C ILE A 263 23.45 0.68 -11.40
N LYS A 264 24.74 0.43 -11.71
CA LYS A 264 25.74 1.50 -11.80
C LYS A 264 25.43 2.52 -12.89
N TRP A 265 24.95 2.05 -14.05
CA TRP A 265 24.54 2.90 -15.16
C TRP A 265 23.27 3.70 -14.82
N TRP A 266 22.30 3.09 -14.14
CA TRP A 266 21.09 3.74 -13.64
C TRP A 266 21.39 4.84 -12.62
N ASP A 267 22.16 4.55 -11.58
CA ASP A 267 22.56 5.52 -10.54
C ASP A 267 23.19 6.78 -11.16
N ALA A 268 24.00 6.62 -12.20
CA ALA A 268 24.65 7.71 -12.91
C ALA A 268 23.74 8.47 -13.90
N ASN A 269 22.77 7.80 -14.54
CA ASN A 269 22.06 8.35 -15.70
C ASN A 269 20.52 8.44 -15.57
N LYS A 270 19.90 8.05 -14.45
CA LYS A 270 18.44 7.91 -14.27
C LYS A 270 17.55 9.00 -14.91
N ILE A 271 17.98 10.26 -14.89
CA ILE A 271 17.22 11.40 -15.47
C ILE A 271 17.14 11.35 -17.00
N ARG A 272 18.14 10.76 -17.66
CA ARG A 272 18.33 10.68 -19.12
C ARG A 272 17.88 9.35 -19.73
N ILE A 273 17.51 8.37 -18.90
CA ILE A 273 17.18 7.02 -19.37
C ILE A 273 15.74 6.97 -19.88
N HIS A 274 15.60 6.54 -21.13
CA HIS A 274 14.33 6.37 -21.81
C HIS A 274 13.96 4.88 -21.97
N VAL A 275 12.67 4.59 -22.17
CA VAL A 275 12.13 3.25 -22.34
C VAL A 275 11.49 3.14 -23.71
N LYS A 276 12.06 2.28 -24.55
CA LYS A 276 11.57 1.91 -25.88
C LYS A 276 10.93 0.53 -25.82
N GLN A 277 9.79 0.35 -26.48
CA GLN A 277 9.18 -0.98 -26.63
C GLN A 277 9.89 -1.80 -27.71
N GLU A 278 10.03 -3.10 -27.49
CA GLU A 278 10.64 -4.01 -28.46
C GLU A 278 9.86 -3.98 -29.79
N LYS A 279 10.57 -4.01 -30.92
CA LYS A 279 10.02 -4.05 -32.30
C LYS A 279 9.16 -2.84 -32.73
N ILE A 280 8.82 -1.91 -31.84
CA ILE A 280 8.13 -0.66 -32.16
C ILE A 280 9.18 0.43 -32.44
N LYS A 281 9.03 1.14 -33.56
CA LYS A 281 9.88 2.30 -33.89
C LYS A 281 9.43 3.50 -33.07
N ASP A 282 10.36 4.15 -32.38
CA ASP A 282 10.10 5.42 -31.69
C ASP A 282 10.47 6.63 -32.56
N TYR A 283 10.06 7.82 -32.12
CA TYR A 283 10.40 9.09 -32.76
C TYR A 283 11.91 9.25 -33.01
N GLU A 284 12.75 8.84 -32.06
CA GLU A 284 14.20 9.02 -32.14
C GLU A 284 14.84 8.07 -33.15
N ASP A 285 14.35 6.84 -33.29
CA ASP A 285 14.77 5.90 -34.34
C ASP A 285 14.50 6.49 -35.73
N LEU A 286 13.30 7.02 -35.95
CA LEU A 286 12.90 7.65 -37.20
C LEU A 286 13.72 8.93 -37.48
N MET A 287 14.07 9.70 -36.45
CA MET A 287 15.00 10.82 -36.56
C MET A 287 16.44 10.38 -36.86
N ASN A 288 16.88 9.24 -36.36
CA ASN A 288 18.20 8.69 -36.68
C ASN A 288 18.24 8.09 -38.10
N GLU A 289 17.20 7.40 -38.53
CA GLU A 289 17.03 6.93 -39.91
C GLU A 289 17.06 8.11 -40.91
N THR A 290 16.36 9.21 -40.63
CA THR A 290 16.40 10.40 -41.50
C THR A 290 17.74 11.11 -41.52
N LYS A 291 18.46 11.20 -40.39
CA LYS A 291 19.84 11.71 -40.34
C LYS A 291 20.77 10.85 -41.20
N LEU A 292 20.68 9.52 -41.10
CA LEU A 292 21.48 8.59 -41.89
C LEU A 292 21.18 8.69 -43.39
N LYS A 293 19.89 8.81 -43.78
CA LYS A 293 19.50 9.02 -45.18
C LYS A 293 20.05 10.33 -45.74
N LYS A 294 19.92 11.44 -44.99
CA LYS A 294 20.51 12.73 -45.36
C LYS A 294 22.03 12.66 -45.51
N ALA A 295 22.73 11.98 -44.60
CA ALA A 295 24.18 11.81 -44.65
C ALA A 295 24.65 10.99 -45.87
N LYS A 296 23.80 10.09 -46.39
CA LYS A 296 24.03 9.34 -47.64
C LYS A 296 23.61 10.08 -48.91
N GLY A 297 23.00 11.25 -48.80
CA GLY A 297 22.41 11.97 -49.95
C GLY A 297 21.08 11.38 -50.46
N GLU A 298 20.45 10.46 -49.73
CA GLU A 298 19.17 9.86 -50.11
C GLU A 298 18.01 10.85 -49.89
N PHE A 299 17.03 10.86 -50.80
CA PHE A 299 15.84 11.70 -50.68
C PHE A 299 14.99 11.31 -49.44
N VAL A 300 14.69 12.29 -48.59
CA VAL A 300 13.82 12.11 -47.42
C VAL A 300 12.43 12.64 -47.72
N SER A 301 11.45 11.73 -47.79
CA SER A 301 10.05 12.07 -48.05
C SER A 301 9.46 13.00 -46.96
N PRO A 302 8.70 14.04 -47.33
CA PRO A 302 7.98 14.89 -46.38
C PRO A 302 7.01 14.12 -45.46
N MET A 303 6.52 12.95 -45.89
CA MET A 303 5.66 12.08 -45.06
C MET A 303 6.34 11.67 -43.74
N VAL A 304 7.67 11.63 -43.70
CA VAL A 304 8.41 11.26 -42.49
C VAL A 304 8.23 12.31 -41.38
N ALA A 305 8.00 13.58 -41.72
CA ALA A 305 7.68 14.62 -40.74
C ALA A 305 6.25 14.47 -40.17
N ILE A 306 5.31 13.90 -40.93
CA ILE A 306 3.96 13.57 -40.46
C ILE A 306 4.02 12.33 -39.56
N GLN A 307 4.71 11.27 -40.00
CA GLN A 307 4.96 10.07 -39.19
C GLN A 307 5.62 10.42 -37.86
N ALA A 308 6.63 11.30 -37.85
CA ALA A 308 7.27 11.78 -36.62
C ALA A 308 6.29 12.45 -35.64
N LYS A 309 5.26 13.15 -36.11
CA LYS A 309 4.23 13.75 -35.25
C LYS A 309 3.18 12.77 -34.75
N LEU A 310 3.06 11.59 -35.39
CA LEU A 310 2.13 10.53 -35.03
C LEU A 310 2.76 9.47 -34.11
N LEU A 311 4.09 9.39 -34.05
CA LEU A 311 4.80 8.51 -33.12
C LEU A 311 4.87 9.13 -31.72
N ASP A 312 4.63 8.30 -30.71
CA ASP A 312 4.78 8.70 -29.33
C ASP A 312 6.24 9.09 -29.00
N PRO A 313 6.46 10.11 -28.15
CA PRO A 313 7.78 10.43 -27.64
C PRO A 313 8.29 9.29 -26.73
N PRO A 314 9.63 9.10 -26.65
CA PRO A 314 10.21 8.06 -25.81
C PRO A 314 9.80 8.23 -24.34
N ARG A 315 9.27 7.15 -23.75
CA ARG A 315 8.77 7.17 -22.36
C ARG A 315 9.94 7.32 -21.39
N LYS A 316 9.79 8.10 -20.32
CA LYS A 316 10.79 8.15 -19.24
C LYS A 316 10.68 6.90 -18.37
N ALA A 317 11.81 6.36 -17.92
CA ALA A 317 11.83 5.31 -16.92
C ALA A 317 11.35 5.86 -15.56
N LYS A 318 10.22 5.37 -15.09
CA LYS A 318 9.64 5.64 -13.75
C LYS A 318 9.16 4.31 -13.16
N TYR A 319 9.10 4.21 -11.83
CA TYR A 319 8.54 3.05 -11.13
C TYR A 319 9.22 1.73 -11.56
N ILE A 320 10.55 1.77 -11.62
CA ILE A 320 11.39 0.65 -12.05
C ILE A 320 11.90 -0.13 -10.84
N PHE A 321 11.54 -1.41 -10.80
CA PHE A 321 11.84 -2.29 -9.66
C PHE A 321 12.53 -3.56 -10.14
N GLY A 322 13.77 -3.76 -9.71
CA GLY A 322 14.47 -5.04 -9.83
C GLY A 322 14.18 -5.94 -8.65
N TYR A 323 13.95 -7.24 -8.89
CA TYR A 323 13.63 -8.24 -7.85
C TYR A 323 14.33 -9.58 -8.14
N PRO A 324 14.63 -10.38 -7.09
CA PRO A 324 15.36 -11.64 -7.23
C PRO A 324 14.43 -12.78 -7.68
N VAL A 325 14.93 -13.64 -8.56
CA VAL A 325 14.19 -14.76 -9.16
C VAL A 325 15.00 -16.05 -9.05
N LYS A 326 14.29 -17.18 -8.98
CA LYS A 326 14.87 -18.52 -8.82
C LYS A 326 15.73 -18.89 -10.05
N LYS A 327 17.04 -19.02 -9.82
CA LYS A 327 17.95 -19.69 -10.75
C LYS A 327 17.59 -21.18 -10.84
N LYS A 328 17.23 -21.67 -12.04
CA LYS A 328 16.76 -23.07 -12.24
C LYS A 328 17.80 -24.11 -11.82
N ASP A 329 19.08 -23.82 -12.06
CA ASP A 329 20.19 -24.75 -11.84
C ASP A 329 20.68 -24.80 -10.39
N TYR A 330 20.26 -23.84 -9.56
CA TYR A 330 20.75 -23.74 -8.18
C TYR A 330 19.99 -24.71 -7.25
N LYS A 331 20.69 -25.74 -6.78
CA LYS A 331 20.21 -26.73 -5.80
C LYS A 331 20.77 -26.55 -4.38
N GLY A 332 21.55 -25.49 -4.14
CA GLY A 332 22.16 -25.23 -2.84
C GLY A 332 21.18 -24.71 -1.78
N LYS A 333 21.70 -24.50 -0.57
CA LYS A 333 20.95 -23.95 0.58
C LYS A 333 21.20 -22.46 0.85
N ASP A 334 22.26 -21.89 0.26
CA ASP A 334 22.64 -20.50 0.48
C ASP A 334 21.89 -19.56 -0.47
N TYR A 335 20.67 -19.23 -0.04
CA TYR A 335 19.82 -18.25 -0.70
C TYR A 335 20.04 -16.81 -0.20
N ALA A 336 20.98 -16.55 0.70
CA ALA A 336 21.35 -15.17 1.03
C ALA A 336 22.21 -14.57 -0.09
N ASN A 337 23.20 -15.33 -0.54
CA ASN A 337 24.17 -14.86 -1.52
C ASN A 337 23.51 -14.41 -2.85
N PRO A 338 23.81 -13.18 -3.34
CA PRO A 338 23.17 -12.63 -4.53
C PRO A 338 23.61 -13.32 -5.83
N GLU A 339 24.79 -13.93 -5.86
CA GLU A 339 25.32 -14.64 -7.04
C GLU A 339 24.55 -15.95 -7.36
N ASN A 340 23.83 -16.49 -6.38
CA ASN A 340 23.01 -17.70 -6.50
C ASN A 340 21.62 -17.40 -7.11
N LYS A 341 21.32 -16.13 -7.42
CA LYS A 341 20.03 -15.65 -7.91
C LYS A 341 20.12 -15.15 -9.34
N LEU A 342 18.97 -15.10 -10.00
CA LEU A 342 18.78 -14.27 -11.19
C LEU A 342 17.98 -13.03 -10.80
N TYR A 343 17.97 -12.03 -11.66
CA TYR A 343 17.29 -10.76 -11.42
C TYR A 343 16.41 -10.42 -12.61
N GLU A 344 15.16 -10.04 -12.33
CA GLU A 344 14.25 -9.48 -13.33
C GLU A 344 13.99 -8.01 -12.96
N ILE A 345 13.67 -7.19 -13.96
CA ILE A 345 13.36 -5.77 -13.78
C ILE A 345 12.03 -5.48 -14.46
N GLY A 346 11.06 -4.98 -13.69
CA GLY A 346 9.75 -4.58 -14.18
C GLY A 346 9.51 -3.07 -14.05
N PHE A 347 8.69 -2.54 -14.95
CA PHE A 347 8.10 -1.20 -14.85
C PHE A 347 6.67 -1.32 -14.32
N ALA A 348 6.34 -0.66 -13.20
CA ALA A 348 4.97 -0.61 -12.71
C ALA A 348 4.18 0.53 -13.37
N PHE A 349 2.85 0.42 -13.42
CA PHE A 349 2.00 1.52 -13.89
C PHE A 349 2.04 2.74 -12.96
N ASN A 350 1.96 2.49 -11.65
CA ASN A 350 1.89 3.47 -10.57
C ASN A 350 2.81 3.05 -9.41
N GLU A 351 2.99 3.97 -8.46
CA GLU A 351 3.51 3.74 -7.09
C GLU A 351 2.55 2.90 -6.07
#